data_AF-A0A537S573-F1
#
_entry.id   AF-A0A537S573-F1
#
_cell.length_a   1.000
_cell.length_b   1.000
_cell.length_c   1.000
_cell.angle_alpha   90.00
_cell.angle_beta   90.00
_cell.angle_gamma   90.00
#
_symmetry.space_group_name_H-M   'P 1'
#
loop_
_entity.id
_entity.type
_entity.pdbx_description
1 polymer ?
#
loop_
_entity_poly.entity_id
_entity_poly.type
_entity_poly.pdbx_seq_one_letter_code
_entity_poly.pdbx_strand_id
1 'polypeptide(L)'
;LKLGVMDFAGMDISKMAGDDPRFEACDLAGLTLDPDKARAACNAYRDVIDRQMQKNWNAKLLAFGGNTPQVFWCREVVSGLDGFKGKKVRVFNNTMRDFLAGVGATAVSMAFAEVVPALSAGVVDCGVT
;
A
#
# COMPACT_ATOMS: atom_id res chain seq x y z
N LEU A 1 18.03 -0.50 -10.26
CA LEU A 1 18.90 -0.80 -9.09
C LEU A 1 19.72 -2.08 -9.32
N LYS A 2 19.16 -3.30 -9.20
CA LYS A 2 19.96 -4.55 -9.32
C LYS A 2 20.71 -4.72 -10.64
N LEU A 3 20.16 -4.24 -11.75
CA LEU A 3 20.78 -4.29 -13.09
C LEU A 3 21.70 -3.09 -13.38
N GLY A 4 21.88 -2.14 -12.45
CA GLY A 4 22.72 -0.95 -12.66
C GLY A 4 22.19 0.11 -13.63
N VAL A 5 20.98 -0.07 -14.18
CA VAL A 5 20.38 0.87 -15.17
C VAL A 5 19.97 2.21 -14.55
N MET A 6 19.76 2.27 -13.24
CA MET A 6 19.36 3.46 -12.50
C MET A 6 20.17 3.54 -11.20
N ASP A 7 20.72 4.73 -10.91
CA ASP A 7 21.54 4.99 -9.72
C ASP A 7 20.70 5.36 -8.47
N PHE A 8 19.54 5.98 -8.69
CA PHE A 8 18.59 6.33 -7.64
C PHE A 8 17.16 6.07 -8.13
N ALA A 9 16.28 5.65 -7.23
CA ALA A 9 14.87 5.46 -7.53
C ALA A 9 14.01 5.76 -6.29
N GLY A 10 12.83 6.33 -6.52
CA GLY A 10 11.76 6.43 -5.53
C GLY A 10 10.60 5.51 -5.92
N MET A 11 10.02 4.82 -4.95
CA MET A 11 8.87 3.93 -5.16
C MET A 11 8.07 3.76 -3.86
N ASP A 12 6.81 3.34 -3.99
CA ASP A 12 6.00 2.97 -2.82
C ASP A 12 6.57 1.69 -2.21
N ILE A 13 6.99 1.78 -0.95
CA ILE A 13 7.73 0.70 -0.31
C ILE A 13 6.88 -0.58 -0.15
N SER A 14 5.61 -0.45 0.19
CA SER A 14 4.71 -1.59 0.40
C SER A 14 4.45 -2.42 -0.85
N LYS A 15 4.72 -1.88 -2.06
CA LYS A 15 4.67 -2.67 -3.31
C LYS A 15 5.77 -3.73 -3.40
N MET A 16 6.84 -3.58 -2.62
CA MET A 16 7.92 -4.58 -2.55
C MET A 16 7.57 -5.77 -1.64
N ALA A 17 6.42 -5.75 -0.96
CA ALA A 17 6.04 -6.82 -0.03
C ALA A 17 5.79 -8.17 -0.70
N GLY A 18 5.53 -8.18 -2.02
CA GLY A 18 5.49 -9.42 -2.80
C GLY A 18 6.83 -10.15 -2.88
N ASP A 19 7.95 -9.41 -2.87
CA ASP A 19 9.30 -9.99 -2.86
C ASP A 19 9.78 -10.28 -1.44
N ASP A 20 9.44 -9.41 -0.48
CA ASP A 20 9.80 -9.55 0.93
C ASP A 20 8.76 -8.85 1.83
N PRO A 21 7.98 -9.58 2.65
CA PRO A 21 6.85 -9.02 3.40
C PRO A 21 7.27 -7.96 4.44
N ARG A 22 8.55 -7.89 4.79
CA ARG A 22 9.06 -6.86 5.72
C ARG A 22 8.87 -5.45 5.19
N PHE A 23 8.74 -5.27 3.87
CA PHE A 23 8.52 -3.98 3.23
C PHE A 23 7.12 -3.38 3.49
N GLU A 24 6.19 -4.13 4.08
CA GLU A 24 4.88 -3.62 4.51
C GLU A 24 4.85 -3.14 5.96
N ALA A 25 5.89 -3.41 6.75
CA ALA A 25 5.86 -3.19 8.20
C ALA A 25 5.59 -1.73 8.62
N CYS A 26 5.94 -0.77 7.77
CA CYS A 26 5.72 0.65 8.03
C CYS A 26 4.40 1.20 7.46
N ASP A 27 3.63 0.40 6.72
CA ASP A 27 2.41 0.78 6.00
C ASP A 27 1.25 -0.18 6.29
N LEU A 28 1.23 -0.78 7.49
CA LEU A 28 0.18 -1.72 7.89
C LEU A 28 -1.18 -1.02 8.00
N ALA A 29 -2.18 -1.57 7.31
CA ALA A 29 -3.54 -1.03 7.27
C ALA A 29 -4.11 -0.86 8.70
N GLY A 30 -4.53 0.37 9.01
CA GLY A 30 -5.12 0.72 10.30
C GLY A 30 -4.14 0.97 11.46
N LEU A 31 -2.83 0.78 11.26
CA LEU A 31 -1.84 0.95 12.34
C LEU A 31 -1.54 2.42 12.64
N THR A 32 -1.30 3.22 11.60
CA THR A 32 -0.85 4.61 11.73
C THR A 32 -1.85 5.56 11.11
N LEU A 33 -2.55 6.34 11.95
CA LEU A 33 -3.62 7.24 11.53
C LEU A 33 -3.21 8.72 11.53
N ASP A 34 -1.97 9.02 11.92
CA ASP A 34 -1.41 10.37 11.89
C ASP A 34 0.08 10.34 11.43
N PRO A 35 0.60 11.45 10.90
CA PRO A 35 1.95 11.50 10.33
C PRO A 35 3.07 11.18 11.32
N ASP A 36 2.90 11.51 12.60
CA ASP A 36 3.94 11.29 13.61
C ASP A 36 4.03 9.81 13.98
N LYS A 37 2.89 9.12 14.11
CA LYS A 37 2.87 7.66 14.24
C LYS A 37 3.40 6.95 13.00
N ALA A 38 3.06 7.42 11.81
CA ALA A 38 3.60 6.87 10.56
C ALA A 38 5.13 6.98 10.51
N ARG A 39 5.67 8.16 10.88
CA ARG A 39 7.12 8.37 11.00
C ARG A 39 7.75 7.45 12.05
N ALA A 40 7.12 7.30 13.21
CA ALA A 40 7.62 6.42 14.27
C ALA A 40 7.67 4.95 13.82
N ALA A 41 6.62 4.46 13.15
CA ALA A 41 6.59 3.10 12.60
C ALA A 41 7.68 2.88 11.53
N CYS A 42 7.83 3.82 10.59
CA CYS A 42 8.90 3.77 9.58
C CYS A 42 10.30 3.75 10.21
N ASN A 43 10.53 4.60 11.22
CA ASN A 43 11.81 4.67 11.91
C ASN A 43 12.14 3.38 12.67
N ALA A 44 11.15 2.78 13.33
CA ALA A 44 11.32 1.51 14.05
C ALA A 44 11.77 0.37 13.12
N TYR A 45 11.37 0.40 11.84
CA TYR A 45 11.70 -0.64 10.87
C TYR A 45 12.81 -0.26 9.87
N ARG A 46 13.33 0.96 9.94
CA ARG A 46 14.30 1.51 8.98
C ARG A 46 15.49 0.60 8.74
N ASP A 47 16.12 0.14 9.83
CA ASP A 47 17.33 -0.68 9.73
C ASP A 47 17.03 -2.09 9.20
N VAL A 48 15.82 -2.61 9.45
CA VAL A 48 15.39 -3.90 8.89
C VAL A 48 15.26 -3.77 7.38
N ILE A 49 14.57 -2.74 6.90
CA ILE A 49 14.41 -2.45 5.47
C ILE A 49 15.76 -2.24 4.79
N ASP A 50 16.61 -1.38 5.35
CA ASP A 50 17.92 -1.07 4.76
C ASP A 50 18.79 -2.33 4.61
N ARG A 51 18.79 -3.22 5.62
CA ARG A 51 19.49 -4.50 5.53
C ARG A 51 18.93 -5.40 4.41
N GLN A 52 17.61 -5.46 4.22
CA GLN A 52 17.04 -6.24 3.13
C GLN A 52 17.34 -5.63 1.76
N MET A 53 17.30 -4.30 1.66
CA MET A 53 17.65 -3.60 0.41
C MET A 53 19.08 -3.91 -0.04
N GLN A 54 20.03 -3.88 0.90
CA GLN A 54 21.42 -4.23 0.63
C GLN A 54 21.58 -5.70 0.27
N LYS A 55 20.94 -6.60 1.04
CA LYS A 55 21.06 -8.05 0.83
C LYS A 55 20.48 -8.51 -0.52
N ASN A 56 19.29 -8.05 -0.88
CA ASN A 56 18.54 -8.61 -1.99
C ASN A 56 18.85 -7.88 -3.33
N TRP A 57 19.20 -6.59 -3.27
CA TRP A 57 19.36 -5.74 -4.46
C TRP A 57 20.63 -4.88 -4.47
N ASN A 58 21.55 -5.02 -3.50
CA ASN A 58 22.73 -4.17 -3.36
C ASN A 58 22.38 -2.66 -3.38
N ALA A 59 21.26 -2.30 -2.76
CA ALA A 59 20.75 -0.94 -2.71
C ALA A 59 20.77 -0.40 -1.28
N LYS A 60 21.07 0.90 -1.13
CA LYS A 60 21.06 1.59 0.16
C LYS A 60 19.75 2.35 0.33
N LEU A 61 19.10 2.21 1.49
CA LEU A 61 17.96 3.07 1.83
C LEU A 61 18.45 4.47 2.17
N LEU A 62 17.99 5.47 1.42
CA LEU A 62 18.36 6.87 1.63
C LEU A 62 17.33 7.61 2.50
N ALA A 63 16.05 7.50 2.18
CA ALA A 63 15.00 8.19 2.93
C ALA A 63 13.66 7.44 2.83
N PHE A 64 12.77 7.73 3.78
CA PHE A 64 11.35 7.47 3.65
C PHE A 64 10.65 8.80 3.34
N GLY A 65 9.78 8.79 2.33
CA GLY A 65 8.82 9.86 2.08
C GLY A 65 7.47 9.49 2.68
N GLY A 66 6.77 10.45 3.29
CA GLY A 66 5.40 10.27 3.72
C GLY A 66 4.43 10.59 2.60
N ASN A 67 3.44 9.72 2.36
CA ASN A 67 2.30 10.00 1.51
C ASN A 67 1.13 10.53 2.36
N THR A 68 0.13 11.10 1.70
CA THR A 68 -1.12 11.52 2.34
C THR A 68 -1.90 10.32 2.89
N PRO A 69 -2.77 10.53 3.90
CA PRO A 69 -3.63 9.47 4.43
C PRO A 69 -4.40 8.74 3.33
N GLN A 70 -4.48 7.41 3.46
CA GLN A 70 -5.19 6.55 2.52
C GLN A 70 -6.70 6.61 2.80
N VAL A 71 -7.49 6.94 1.78
CA VAL A 71 -8.94 7.11 1.90
C VAL A 71 -9.68 6.26 0.87
N PHE A 72 -10.89 5.85 1.22
CA PHE A 72 -11.75 5.07 0.33
C PHE A 72 -12.62 6.00 -0.54
N TRP A 73 -12.56 5.77 -1.84
CA TRP A 73 -13.39 6.42 -2.84
C TRP A 73 -14.35 5.40 -3.42
N CYS A 74 -15.65 5.59 -3.21
CA CYS A 74 -16.68 4.64 -3.63
C CYS A 74 -17.67 5.30 -4.58
N ARG A 75 -18.23 4.52 -5.50
CA ARG A 75 -19.35 4.96 -6.35
C ARG A 75 -20.63 5.27 -5.56
N GLU A 76 -20.82 4.54 -4.47
CA GLU A 76 -21.98 4.64 -3.59
C GLU A 76 -21.53 5.09 -2.21
N VAL A 77 -22.46 5.68 -1.45
CA VAL A 77 -22.20 6.06 -0.06
C VAL A 77 -21.96 4.81 0.79
N VAL A 78 -20.84 4.80 1.50
CA VAL A 78 -20.49 3.76 2.48
C VAL A 78 -20.42 4.44 3.85
N SER A 79 -21.32 4.08 4.76
CA SER A 79 -21.46 4.69 6.09
C SER A 79 -20.72 3.94 7.21
N GLY A 80 -20.12 2.79 6.91
CA GLY A 80 -19.40 1.97 7.88
C GLY A 80 -18.76 0.73 7.25
N LEU A 81 -18.02 -0.05 8.06
CA LEU A 81 -17.27 -1.21 7.58
C LEU A 81 -18.15 -2.27 6.91
N ASP A 82 -19.37 -2.51 7.43
CA ASP A 82 -20.33 -3.45 6.84
C ASP A 82 -20.72 -3.09 5.41
N GLY A 83 -20.64 -1.79 5.05
CA GLY A 83 -20.91 -1.33 3.70
C GLY A 83 -19.89 -1.80 2.67
N PHE A 84 -18.73 -2.34 3.08
CA PHE A 84 -17.77 -2.95 2.17
C PHE A 84 -18.04 -4.43 1.88
N LYS A 85 -18.92 -5.09 2.64
CA LYS A 85 -19.19 -6.52 2.47
C LYS A 85 -19.70 -6.82 1.06
N GLY A 86 -19.04 -7.75 0.37
CA GLY A 86 -19.34 -8.13 -1.01
C GLY A 86 -18.92 -7.12 -2.08
N LYS A 87 -18.40 -5.94 -1.71
CA LYS A 87 -17.89 -4.95 -2.68
C LYS A 87 -16.52 -5.37 -3.21
N LYS A 88 -16.27 -5.05 -4.47
CA LYS A 88 -14.95 -5.14 -5.09
C LYS A 88 -14.19 -3.84 -4.85
N VAL A 89 -13.08 -3.88 -4.13
CA VAL A 89 -12.34 -2.68 -3.76
C VAL A 89 -10.93 -2.74 -4.33
N ARG A 90 -10.55 -1.71 -5.10
CA ARG A 90 -9.20 -1.58 -5.61
C ARG A 90 -8.21 -1.36 -4.47
N VAL A 91 -7.10 -2.09 -4.49
CA VAL A 91 -5.95 -1.95 -3.57
C VAL A 91 -4.63 -1.87 -4.35
N PHE A 92 -3.56 -1.47 -3.65
CA PHE A 92 -2.19 -1.40 -4.20
C PHE A 92 -1.14 -2.16 -3.38
N ASN A 93 -1.48 -2.66 -2.19
CA ASN A 93 -0.60 -3.45 -1.32
C ASN A 93 -1.37 -4.64 -0.71
N ASN A 94 -0.66 -5.59 -0.11
CA ASN A 94 -1.23 -6.81 0.47
C ASN A 94 -1.88 -6.55 1.83
N THR A 95 -1.33 -5.65 2.64
CA THR A 95 -1.93 -5.32 3.95
C THR A 95 -3.36 -4.77 3.80
N MET A 96 -3.64 -3.97 2.77
CA MET A 96 -5.00 -3.51 2.50
C MET A 96 -5.89 -4.63 1.93
N ARG A 97 -5.32 -5.57 1.18
CA ARG A 97 -6.02 -6.78 0.74
C ARG A 97 -6.48 -7.61 1.94
N ASP A 98 -5.62 -7.80 2.93
CA ASP A 98 -5.92 -8.57 4.14
C ASP A 98 -6.98 -7.86 4.98
N PHE A 99 -6.85 -6.54 5.17
CA PHE A 99 -7.85 -5.73 5.86
C PHE A 99 -9.25 -5.86 5.21
N LEU A 100 -9.32 -5.73 3.89
CA LEU A 100 -10.57 -5.81 3.14
C LEU A 100 -11.19 -7.20 3.14
N ALA A 101 -10.36 -8.25 3.05
CA ALA A 101 -10.82 -9.62 3.19
C ALA A 101 -11.42 -9.85 4.59
N GLY A 102 -10.80 -9.30 5.64
CA GLY A 102 -11.30 -9.37 7.01
C GLY A 102 -12.69 -8.74 7.21
N VAL A 103 -13.04 -7.71 6.43
CA VAL A 103 -14.37 -7.08 6.45
C VAL A 103 -15.33 -7.63 5.39
N GLY A 104 -14.97 -8.73 4.73
CA GLY A 104 -15.82 -9.43 3.76
C GLY A 104 -15.92 -8.75 2.39
N ALA A 105 -14.98 -7.87 2.06
CA ALA A 105 -14.85 -7.29 0.72
C ALA A 105 -13.90 -8.13 -0.15
N THR A 106 -13.98 -7.95 -1.47
CA THR A 106 -13.05 -8.54 -2.44
C THR A 106 -12.03 -7.50 -2.87
N ALA A 107 -10.77 -7.67 -2.49
CA ALA A 107 -9.71 -6.77 -2.93
C ALA A 107 -9.24 -7.09 -4.36
N VAL A 108 -9.16 -6.06 -5.21
CA VAL A 108 -8.70 -6.15 -6.60
C VAL A 108 -7.42 -5.33 -6.75
N SER A 109 -6.31 -5.99 -7.07
CA SER A 109 -5.03 -5.32 -7.28
C SER A 109 -4.98 -4.71 -8.69
N MET A 110 -4.77 -3.41 -8.80
CA MET A 110 -4.60 -2.72 -10.09
C MET A 110 -3.75 -1.45 -9.95
N ALA A 111 -3.16 -1.02 -11.06
CA ALA A 111 -2.33 0.18 -11.10
C ALA A 111 -3.18 1.43 -10.83
N PHE A 112 -2.55 2.48 -10.29
CA PHE A 112 -3.26 3.73 -9.97
C PHE A 112 -3.93 4.36 -11.21
N ALA A 113 -3.26 4.29 -12.36
CA ALA A 113 -3.79 4.81 -13.63
C ALA A 113 -5.09 4.13 -14.11
N GLU A 114 -5.39 2.92 -13.60
CA GLU A 114 -6.57 2.14 -14.00
C GLU A 114 -7.78 2.40 -13.10
N VAL A 115 -7.60 3.11 -11.98
CA VAL A 115 -8.64 3.30 -10.96
C VAL A 115 -9.87 4.02 -11.51
N VAL A 116 -9.68 5.15 -12.17
CA VAL A 116 -10.79 5.97 -12.69
C VAL A 116 -11.59 5.21 -13.77
N PRO A 117 -10.95 4.62 -14.80
CA PRO A 117 -11.68 3.76 -15.75
C PRO A 117 -12.38 2.57 -15.09
N ALA A 118 -11.74 1.89 -14.14
CA ALA A 118 -12.32 0.71 -13.48
C ALA A 118 -13.54 1.06 -12.60
N LEU A 119 -13.51 2.22 -11.93
CA LEU A 119 -14.67 2.75 -11.22
C LEU A 119 -15.80 3.11 -12.19
N SER A 120 -15.49 3.79 -13.29
CA SER A 120 -16.48 4.19 -14.30
C SER A 120 -17.13 2.99 -14.99
N ALA A 121 -16.36 1.95 -15.27
CA ALA A 121 -16.80 0.77 -16.01
C ALA A 121 -17.49 -0.31 -15.15
N GLY A 122 -17.67 -0.12 -13.84
CA GLY A 122 -18.32 -1.14 -13.01
C GLY A 122 -17.37 -2.19 -12.43
N VAL A 123 -16.09 -2.21 -12.82
CA VAL A 123 -15.15 -3.31 -12.50
C VAL A 123 -14.87 -3.41 -11.00
N VAL A 124 -14.69 -2.28 -10.34
CA VAL A 124 -14.57 -2.14 -8.88
C VAL A 124 -15.59 -1.15 -8.36
N ASP A 125 -16.12 -1.37 -7.16
CA ASP A 125 -17.09 -0.50 -6.49
C ASP A 125 -16.43 0.68 -5.77
N CYS A 126 -15.23 0.44 -5.26
CA CYS A 126 -14.42 1.43 -4.55
C CYS A 126 -12.94 1.31 -4.91
N GLY A 127 -12.15 2.31 -4.58
CA GLY A 127 -10.69 2.24 -4.53
C GLY A 127 -10.12 2.94 -3.32
N VAL A 128 -9.01 2.42 -2.81
CA VAL A 128 -8.22 3.08 -1.76
C VAL A 128 -6.95 3.67 -2.36
N THR A 129 -6.67 4.94 -2.01
CA THR A 129 -5.48 5.69 -2.43
C THR A 129 -5.27 6.93 -1.57
#